data_AF-A0A4P6L6T4-F1
#
_entry.id   AF-A0A4P6L6T4-F1
#
_cell.length_a   1.000
_cell.length_b   1.000
_cell.length_c   1.000
_cell.angle_alpha   90.00
_cell.angle_beta   90.00
_cell.angle_gamma   90.00
#
_symmetry.space_group_name_H-M   'P 1'
#
loop_
_entity.id
_entity.type
_entity.pdbx_description
1 polymer ?
#
loop_
_entity_poly.entity_id
_entity_poly.type
_entity_poly.pdbx_seq_one_letter_code
_entity_poly.pdbx_strand_id
1 'polypeptide(L)'
;MGLWTFIGVVCMLFALFGAAYLMRIGYEDWRLLPPVPWQLWLSTALLGAADAALLFGARAAQRRCPRRARRLGVLGWGLSATFVASQSWAWAAMAAQRVDITAGPAAGFFYMLTGLHAVHVMGGMVAAAWVLARARQGDDVRLGQALSLCARYWHALLVLWCAVFGLLFGMTPELVRDVCAAVGITVR
;
A
#
# COMPACT_ATOMS: atom_id res chain seq x y z
N MET A 1 16.69 -12.13 -5.84
CA MET A 1 17.51 -10.97 -5.44
C MET A 1 16.91 -9.66 -5.92
N GLY A 2 16.69 -9.45 -7.23
CA GLY A 2 16.14 -8.17 -7.75
C GLY A 2 14.85 -7.65 -7.09
N LEU A 3 13.86 -8.51 -6.81
CA LEU A 3 12.62 -8.09 -6.13
C LEU A 3 12.88 -7.47 -4.74
N TRP A 4 13.74 -8.09 -3.94
CA TRP A 4 14.02 -7.60 -2.58
C TRP A 4 14.82 -6.31 -2.60
N THR A 5 15.75 -6.15 -3.55
CA THR A 5 16.46 -4.88 -3.75
C THR A 5 15.48 -3.78 -4.12
N PHE A 6 14.55 -4.04 -5.04
CA PHE A 6 13.50 -3.07 -5.40
C PHE A 6 12.64 -2.70 -4.19
N ILE A 7 12.13 -3.69 -3.44
CA ILE A 7 11.36 -3.44 -2.21
C ILE A 7 12.17 -2.61 -1.21
N GLY A 8 13.46 -2.90 -1.03
CA GLY A 8 14.33 -2.13 -0.15
C GLY A 8 14.41 -0.65 -0.52
N VAL A 9 14.56 -0.33 -1.81
CA VAL A 9 14.56 1.05 -2.32
C VAL A 9 13.21 1.72 -2.08
N VAL A 10 12.10 1.03 -2.35
CA VAL A 10 10.74 1.54 -2.10
C VAL A 10 10.55 1.82 -0.60
N CYS A 11 10.89 0.88 0.27
CA CYS A 11 10.79 1.06 1.72
C CYS A 11 11.65 2.23 2.20
N MET A 12 12.87 2.40 1.69
CA MET A 12 13.74 3.53 2.02
C MET A 12 13.13 4.86 1.58
N LEU A 13 12.55 4.94 0.38
CA LEU A 13 11.85 6.13 -0.10
C LEU A 13 10.68 6.51 0.83
N PHE A 14 9.83 5.54 1.19
CA PHE A 14 8.71 5.77 2.12
C PHE A 14 9.20 6.13 3.53
N ALA A 15 10.29 5.52 4.00
CA ALA A 15 10.88 5.85 5.30
C ALA A 15 11.40 7.29 5.34
N LEU A 16 12.02 7.77 4.26
CA LEU A 16 12.49 9.17 4.16
C LEU A 16 11.32 10.15 4.19
N PHE A 17 10.25 9.89 3.43
CA PHE A 17 9.04 10.72 3.51
C PHE A 17 8.35 10.62 4.88
N GLY A 18 8.38 9.44 5.51
CA GLY A 18 7.85 9.24 6.85
C GLY A 18 8.64 9.99 7.91
N ALA A 19 9.97 10.03 7.81
CA ALA A 19 10.82 10.85 8.68
C ALA A 19 10.51 12.34 8.50
N ALA A 20 10.35 12.82 7.26
CA ALA A 20 9.93 14.19 6.98
C ALA A 20 8.55 14.52 7.56
N TYR A 21 7.60 13.58 7.49
CA TYR A 21 6.29 13.71 8.14
C TYR A 21 6.42 13.90 9.65
N LEU A 22 7.19 13.03 10.32
CA LEU A 22 7.40 13.08 11.76
C LEU A 22 8.12 14.36 12.21
N MET A 23 9.04 14.90 11.41
CA MET A 23 9.67 16.19 11.71
C MET A 23 8.68 17.35 11.56
N ARG A 24 7.73 17.26 10.61
CA ARG A 24 6.83 18.37 10.28
C ARG A 24 5.61 18.45 11.19
N ILE A 25 5.20 17.35 11.84
CA ILE A 25 4.01 17.29 12.70
C ILE A 25 4.08 18.21 13.93
N GLY A 26 5.30 18.56 14.38
CA GLY A 26 5.51 19.42 15.56
C GLY A 26 5.39 20.92 15.32
N TYR A 27 5.12 21.37 14.10
CA TYR A 27 5.02 22.79 13.76
C TYR A 27 3.61 23.34 14.00
N GLU A 28 3.50 24.64 14.32
CA GLU A 28 2.24 25.29 14.72
C GLU A 28 1.13 25.31 13.64
N ASP A 29 1.51 25.29 12.37
CA ASP A 29 0.57 25.25 11.24
C ASP A 29 0.02 23.85 10.95
N TRP A 30 0.43 22.84 11.73
CA TRP A 30 -0.04 21.47 11.57
C TRP A 30 -1.51 21.34 11.99
N ARG A 31 -2.34 20.88 11.05
CA ARG A 31 -3.74 20.55 11.29
C ARG A 31 -3.93 19.06 11.12
N LEU A 32 -4.58 18.45 12.11
CA LEU A 32 -4.91 17.02 12.07
C LEU A 32 -5.84 16.74 10.89
N LEU A 33 -5.62 15.57 10.25
CA LEU A 33 -6.54 15.06 9.25
C LEU A 33 -7.90 14.77 9.90
N PRO A 34 -9.01 14.93 9.16
CA PRO A 34 -10.31 14.48 9.63
C PRO A 34 -10.30 12.97 9.94
N PRO A 35 -11.31 12.46 10.67
CA PRO A 35 -11.45 11.04 10.94
C PRO A 35 -11.31 10.20 9.67
N VAL A 36 -10.71 9.02 9.81
CA VAL A 36 -10.41 8.14 8.68
C VAL A 36 -11.66 7.92 7.82
N PRO A 37 -11.64 8.29 6.53
CA PRO A 37 -12.75 8.00 5.64
C PRO A 37 -12.91 6.48 5.48
N TRP A 38 -14.15 5.99 5.57
CA TRP A 38 -14.44 4.56 5.49
C TRP A 38 -13.96 3.91 4.18
N GLN A 39 -13.80 4.69 3.10
CA GLN A 39 -13.23 4.27 1.83
C GLN A 39 -11.78 3.74 1.98
N LEU A 40 -10.99 4.27 2.92
CA LEU A 40 -9.64 3.78 3.20
C LEU A 40 -9.64 2.46 3.97
N TRP A 41 -10.67 2.20 4.79
CA TRP A 41 -10.86 0.88 5.39
C TRP A 41 -11.24 -0.15 4.34
N LEU A 42 -12.15 0.21 3.43
CA LEU A 42 -12.49 -0.62 2.27
C LEU A 42 -11.25 -0.90 1.41
N SER A 43 -10.44 0.10 1.10
CA SER A 43 -9.21 -0.09 0.32
C SER A 43 -8.24 -1.05 1.03
N THR A 44 -8.04 -0.89 2.34
CA THR A 44 -7.20 -1.78 3.14
C THR A 44 -7.69 -3.24 3.08
N ALA A 45 -9.00 -3.45 3.21
CA ALA A 45 -9.61 -4.78 3.08
C ALA A 45 -9.43 -5.37 1.67
N LEU A 46 -9.60 -4.57 0.62
CA LEU A 46 -9.41 -4.99 -0.78
C LEU A 46 -7.96 -5.39 -1.06
N LEU A 47 -6.98 -4.63 -0.56
CA LEU A 47 -5.56 -4.94 -0.70
C LEU A 47 -5.21 -6.23 0.05
N GLY A 48 -5.73 -6.42 1.26
CA GLY A 48 -5.57 -7.66 2.02
C GLY A 48 -6.19 -8.87 1.32
N ALA A 49 -7.37 -8.70 0.72
CA ALA A 49 -8.01 -9.74 -0.08
C ALA A 49 -7.21 -10.07 -1.35
N ALA A 50 -6.62 -9.06 -2.00
CA ALA A 50 -5.74 -9.25 -3.15
C ALA A 50 -4.47 -10.04 -2.79
N ASP A 51 -3.83 -9.69 -1.67
CA ASP A 51 -2.67 -10.42 -1.13
C ASP A 51 -3.01 -11.89 -0.87
N ALA A 52 -4.11 -12.14 -0.16
CA ALA A 52 -4.58 -13.49 0.13
C ALA A 52 -4.89 -14.28 -1.16
N ALA A 53 -5.55 -13.67 -2.15
CA ALA A 53 -5.84 -14.31 -3.42
C ALA A 53 -4.55 -14.72 -4.16
N LEU A 54 -3.54 -13.85 -4.21
CA LEU A 54 -2.25 -14.15 -4.84
C LEU A 54 -1.48 -15.24 -4.08
N LEU A 55 -1.48 -15.19 -2.75
CA LEU A 55 -0.87 -16.22 -1.90
C LEU A 55 -1.52 -17.60 -2.13
N PHE A 56 -2.85 -17.66 -2.13
CA PHE A 56 -3.56 -18.91 -2.42
C PHE A 56 -3.34 -19.36 -3.87
N GLY A 57 -3.20 -18.41 -4.81
CA GLY A 57 -2.85 -18.70 -6.20
C GLY A 57 -1.48 -19.37 -6.31
N ALA A 58 -0.47 -18.83 -5.63
CA ALA A 58 0.86 -19.41 -5.57
C ALA A 58 0.86 -20.82 -4.96
N ARG A 59 0.14 -21.02 -3.85
CA ARG A 59 -0.04 -22.35 -3.23
C ARG A 59 -0.77 -23.33 -4.14
N ALA A 60 -1.79 -22.88 -4.88
CA ALA A 60 -2.51 -23.72 -5.83
C ALA A 60 -1.61 -24.17 -6.99
N ALA A 61 -0.69 -23.31 -7.44
CA ALA A 61 0.29 -23.69 -8.45
C ALA A 61 1.26 -24.78 -7.95
N GLN A 62 1.72 -24.69 -6.70
CA GLN A 62 2.56 -25.72 -6.07
C GLN A 62 1.84 -27.08 -5.97
N ARG A 63 0.52 -27.07 -5.74
CA ARG A 63 -0.33 -28.27 -5.73
C ARG A 63 -0.72 -28.77 -7.12
N ARG A 64 -0.06 -28.31 -8.18
CA ARG A 64 -0.33 -28.67 -9.59
C ARG A 64 -1.80 -28.46 -9.99
N CYS A 65 -2.41 -27.38 -9.47
CA CYS A 65 -3.77 -26.97 -9.79
C CYS A 65 -3.78 -25.67 -10.63
N PRO A 66 -3.31 -25.69 -11.89
CA PRO A 66 -3.05 -24.48 -12.67
C PRO A 66 -4.30 -23.66 -12.99
N ARG A 67 -5.45 -24.32 -13.21
CA ARG A 67 -6.74 -23.62 -13.40
C ARG A 67 -7.12 -22.77 -12.20
N ARG A 68 -6.95 -23.32 -10.99
CA ARG A 68 -7.22 -22.59 -9.73
C ARG A 68 -6.19 -21.48 -9.51
N ALA A 69 -4.92 -21.75 -9.77
CA ALA A 69 -3.84 -20.77 -9.68
C ALA A 69 -4.11 -19.55 -10.58
N ARG A 70 -4.48 -19.77 -11.85
CA ARG A 70 -4.81 -18.72 -12.80
C ARG A 70 -6.05 -17.91 -12.39
N ARG A 71 -7.12 -18.58 -11.95
CA ARG A 71 -8.33 -17.90 -11.45
C ARG A 71 -8.02 -16.98 -10.27
N LEU A 72 -7.24 -17.47 -9.31
CA LEU A 72 -6.82 -16.71 -8.14
C LEU A 72 -5.88 -15.55 -8.49
N GLY A 73 -4.99 -15.73 -9.46
CA GLY A 73 -4.15 -14.66 -9.99
C GLY A 73 -4.97 -13.53 -10.63
N VAL A 74 -5.95 -13.87 -11.47
CA VAL A 74 -6.87 -12.89 -12.08
C VAL A 74 -7.74 -12.21 -11.03
N LEU A 75 -8.22 -12.96 -10.03
CA LEU A 75 -8.97 -12.40 -8.90
C LEU A 75 -8.13 -11.39 -8.11
N GLY A 76 -6.89 -11.74 -7.76
CA GLY A 76 -5.98 -10.84 -7.04
C GLY A 76 -5.68 -9.57 -7.83
N TRP A 77 -5.49 -9.68 -9.15
CA TRP A 77 -5.36 -8.51 -10.02
C TRP A 77 -6.63 -7.64 -10.03
N GLY A 78 -7.81 -8.25 -10.15
CA GLY A 78 -9.10 -7.54 -10.13
C GLY A 78 -9.35 -6.81 -8.81
N LEU A 79 -9.09 -7.47 -7.67
CA LEU A 79 -9.18 -6.85 -6.35
C LEU A 79 -8.23 -5.66 -6.21
N SER A 80 -7.05 -5.73 -6.82
CA SER A 80 -6.10 -4.62 -6.83
C SER A 80 -6.59 -3.44 -7.68
N ALA A 81 -7.29 -3.70 -8.79
CA ALA A 81 -7.95 -2.64 -9.55
C ALA A 81 -9.06 -1.97 -8.74
N THR A 82 -9.85 -2.75 -8.00
CA THR A 82 -10.87 -2.20 -7.09
C THR A 82 -10.22 -1.41 -5.94
N PHE A 83 -9.06 -1.83 -5.43
CA PHE A 83 -8.28 -1.05 -4.47
C PHE A 83 -7.93 0.34 -5.03
N VAL A 84 -7.38 0.42 -6.24
CA VAL A 84 -7.03 1.71 -6.87
C VAL A 84 -8.27 2.60 -7.04
N ALA A 85 -9.39 2.03 -7.49
CA ALA A 85 -10.65 2.77 -7.60
C ALA A 85 -11.15 3.28 -6.23
N SER A 86 -11.07 2.44 -5.19
CA SER A 86 -11.43 2.85 -3.82
C SER A 86 -10.52 3.95 -3.28
N GLN A 87 -9.24 3.98 -3.68
CA GLN A 87 -8.33 5.06 -3.31
C GLN A 87 -8.66 6.38 -4.00
N SER A 88 -8.95 6.35 -5.30
CA SER A 88 -9.44 7.54 -6.01
C SER A 88 -10.72 8.09 -5.38
N TRP A 89 -11.61 7.20 -4.91
CA TRP A 89 -12.81 7.62 -4.18
C TRP A 89 -12.49 8.22 -2.80
N ALA A 90 -11.56 7.64 -2.04
CA ALA A 90 -11.10 8.22 -0.78
C ALA A 90 -10.55 9.64 -0.97
N TRP A 91 -9.74 9.85 -2.02
CA TRP A 91 -9.22 11.17 -2.37
C TRP A 91 -10.31 12.17 -2.73
N ALA A 92 -11.31 11.76 -3.51
CA ALA A 92 -12.46 12.59 -3.83
C ALA A 92 -13.30 12.93 -2.59
N ALA A 93 -13.48 11.98 -1.67
CA ALA A 93 -14.22 12.17 -0.43
C ALA A 93 -13.51 13.14 0.54
N MET A 94 -12.18 13.12 0.58
CA MET A 94 -11.37 14.08 1.35
C MET A 94 -11.44 15.48 0.73
N ALA A 95 -11.31 15.57 -0.60
CA ALA A 95 -11.42 16.84 -1.31
C ALA A 95 -12.82 17.49 -1.13
N ALA A 96 -13.89 16.68 -1.13
CA ALA A 96 -15.25 17.15 -0.87
C ALA A 96 -15.42 17.74 0.55
N GLN A 97 -14.56 17.35 1.50
CA GLN A 97 -14.49 17.90 2.86
C GLN A 97 -13.53 19.08 2.97
N ARG A 98 -13.10 19.67 1.84
CA ARG A 98 -12.10 20.76 1.77
C ARG A 98 -10.71 20.37 2.28
N VAL A 99 -10.40 19.08 2.31
CA VAL A 99 -9.07 18.55 2.60
C VAL A 99 -8.46 18.07 1.29
N ASP A 100 -8.13 19.02 0.42
CA ASP A 100 -7.37 18.76 -0.80
C ASP A 100 -5.85 18.85 -0.56
N ILE A 101 -5.05 18.63 -1.59
CA ILE A 101 -3.58 18.64 -1.49
C ILE A 101 -2.99 19.99 -1.04
N THR A 102 -3.76 21.09 -1.19
CA THR A 102 -3.34 22.44 -0.81
C THR A 102 -3.87 22.89 0.55
N ALA A 103 -4.72 22.09 1.19
CA ALA A 103 -5.34 22.43 2.48
C ALA A 103 -4.35 22.57 3.64
N GLY A 104 -3.12 22.06 3.49
CA GLY A 104 -2.03 22.23 4.44
C GLY A 104 -1.01 21.08 4.38
N PRO A 105 0.06 21.14 5.18
CA PRO A 105 1.15 20.14 5.15
C PRO A 105 0.66 18.70 5.40
N ALA A 106 -0.25 18.50 6.35
CA ALA A 106 -0.80 17.19 6.68
C ALA A 106 -1.54 16.55 5.50
N ALA A 107 -2.36 17.35 4.78
CA ALA A 107 -3.05 16.90 3.59
C ALA A 107 -2.06 16.60 2.45
N GLY A 108 -1.04 17.46 2.28
CA GLY A 108 0.05 17.23 1.34
C GLY A 108 0.74 15.87 1.55
N PHE A 109 1.14 15.54 2.79
CA PHE A 109 1.72 14.24 3.11
C PHE A 109 0.76 13.07 2.88
N PHE A 110 -0.53 13.24 3.23
CA PHE A 110 -1.56 12.24 2.97
C PHE A 110 -1.64 11.90 1.47
N TYR A 111 -1.80 12.89 0.60
CA TYR A 111 -1.89 12.67 -0.84
C TYR A 111 -0.57 12.16 -1.44
N MET A 112 0.57 12.65 -0.95
CA MET A 112 1.89 12.19 -1.41
C MET A 112 2.13 10.72 -1.07
N LEU A 113 1.99 10.32 0.21
CA LEU A 113 2.28 8.96 0.65
C LEU A 113 1.27 7.94 0.08
N THR A 114 -0.02 8.27 0.11
CA THR A 114 -1.05 7.37 -0.44
C THR A 114 -1.00 7.31 -1.97
N GLY A 115 -0.70 8.42 -2.64
CA GLY A 115 -0.49 8.49 -4.09
C GLY A 115 0.72 7.68 -4.53
N LEU A 116 1.86 7.85 -3.85
CA LEU A 116 3.07 7.06 -4.12
C LEU A 116 2.79 5.57 -3.95
N HIS A 117 2.03 5.17 -2.93
CA HIS A 117 1.66 3.77 -2.73
C HIS A 117 0.79 3.24 -3.86
N ALA A 118 -0.24 4.00 -4.26
CA ALA A 118 -1.09 3.66 -5.39
C ALA A 118 -0.28 3.49 -6.69
N VAL A 119 0.72 4.33 -6.94
CA VAL A 119 1.63 4.19 -8.09
C VAL A 119 2.40 2.87 -8.05
N HIS A 120 2.91 2.46 -6.89
CA HIS A 120 3.62 1.18 -6.76
C HIS A 120 2.69 -0.03 -6.95
N VAL A 121 1.44 0.06 -6.48
CA VAL A 121 0.41 -0.95 -6.74
C VAL A 121 0.10 -1.03 -8.23
N MET A 122 -0.13 0.11 -8.89
CA MET A 122 -0.39 0.18 -10.34
C MET A 122 0.79 -0.38 -11.17
N GLY A 123 2.03 -0.03 -10.83
CA GLY A 123 3.23 -0.59 -11.47
C GLY A 123 3.30 -2.11 -11.31
N GLY A 124 3.00 -2.60 -10.11
CA GLY A 124 2.85 -4.04 -9.84
C GLY A 124 1.76 -4.70 -10.67
N MET A 125 0.61 -4.03 -10.84
CA MET A 125 -0.51 -4.56 -11.61
C MET A 125 -0.18 -4.71 -13.09
N VAL A 126 0.59 -3.78 -13.67
CA VAL A 126 1.08 -3.88 -15.04
C VAL A 126 2.00 -5.10 -15.19
N ALA A 127 2.95 -5.27 -14.26
CA ALA A 127 3.84 -6.44 -14.26
C ALA A 127 3.06 -7.76 -14.07
N ALA A 128 2.10 -7.80 -13.15
CA ALA A 128 1.26 -8.97 -12.89
C ALA A 128 0.40 -9.34 -14.12
N ALA A 129 -0.23 -8.35 -14.77
CA ALA A 129 -1.00 -8.56 -15.99
C ALA A 129 -0.12 -9.12 -17.12
N TRP A 130 1.07 -8.54 -17.29
CA TRP A 130 2.03 -8.98 -18.31
C TRP A 130 2.45 -10.43 -18.11
N VAL A 131 2.74 -10.83 -16.88
CA VAL A 131 3.15 -12.20 -16.58
C VAL A 131 1.98 -13.18 -16.66
N LEU A 132 0.79 -12.82 -16.18
CA LEU A 132 -0.43 -13.63 -16.31
C LEU A 132 -0.84 -13.84 -17.78
N ALA A 133 -0.59 -12.86 -18.65
CA ALA A 133 -0.85 -12.97 -20.08
C ALA A 133 0.19 -13.85 -20.81
N ARG A 134 1.47 -13.77 -20.40
CA ARG A 134 2.56 -14.56 -21.00
C ARG A 134 2.64 -16.00 -20.52
N ALA A 135 2.06 -16.31 -19.36
CA ALA A 135 1.91 -17.69 -18.89
C ALA A 135 0.90 -18.42 -19.80
N ARG A 136 1.41 -19.04 -20.87
CA ARG A 136 0.62 -19.86 -21.79
C ARG A 136 -0.05 -21.00 -21.02
N GLN A 137 -1.21 -21.43 -21.49
CA GLN A 137 -1.86 -22.62 -20.93
C GLN A 137 -0.90 -23.81 -21.05
N GLY A 138 -0.55 -24.44 -19.93
CA GLY A 138 0.38 -25.57 -19.86
C GLY A 138 1.77 -25.24 -19.30
N ASP A 139 2.15 -23.97 -19.15
CA ASP A 139 3.42 -23.57 -18.49
C ASP A 139 3.21 -23.32 -16.98
N ASP A 140 2.85 -24.39 -16.29
CA ASP A 140 2.43 -24.36 -14.88
C ASP A 140 3.57 -23.94 -13.93
N VAL A 141 4.80 -24.29 -14.29
CA VAL A 141 6.00 -23.92 -13.52
C VAL A 141 6.20 -22.41 -13.54
N ARG A 142 6.15 -21.80 -14.74
CA ARG A 142 6.31 -20.35 -14.89
C ARG A 142 5.17 -19.58 -14.23
N LEU A 143 3.94 -20.06 -14.34
CA LEU A 143 2.78 -19.47 -13.64
C LEU A 143 2.98 -19.51 -12.12
N GLY A 144 3.45 -20.64 -11.57
CA GLY A 144 3.71 -20.77 -10.14
C GLY A 144 4.80 -19.83 -9.62
N GLN A 145 5.91 -19.71 -10.36
CA GLN A 145 6.98 -18.77 -10.03
C GLN A 145 6.49 -17.32 -10.08
N ALA A 146 5.72 -16.97 -11.10
CA ALA A 146 5.11 -15.65 -11.27
C ALA A 146 4.20 -15.27 -10.10
N LEU A 147 3.25 -16.15 -9.75
CA LEU A 147 2.33 -15.92 -8.65
C LEU A 147 3.07 -15.84 -7.31
N SER A 148 4.14 -16.62 -7.13
CA SER A 148 4.98 -16.55 -5.92
C SER A 148 5.75 -15.23 -5.81
N LEU A 149 6.13 -14.61 -6.92
CA LEU A 149 6.72 -13.27 -6.94
C LEU A 149 5.66 -12.20 -6.68
N CYS A 150 4.50 -12.30 -7.33
CA CYS A 150 3.39 -11.37 -7.12
C CYS A 150 2.91 -11.38 -5.67
N ALA A 151 2.74 -12.56 -5.06
CA ALA A 151 2.34 -12.71 -3.67
C ALA A 151 3.33 -12.04 -2.71
N ARG A 152 4.64 -12.23 -2.89
CA ARG A 152 5.66 -11.57 -2.06
C ARG A 152 5.65 -10.05 -2.23
N TYR A 153 5.46 -9.56 -3.45
CA TYR A 153 5.39 -8.13 -3.73
C TYR A 153 4.13 -7.49 -3.11
N TRP A 154 2.96 -8.11 -3.28
CA TRP A 154 1.71 -7.64 -2.69
C TRP A 154 1.75 -7.65 -1.17
N HIS A 155 2.32 -8.69 -0.57
CA HIS A 155 2.49 -8.76 0.87
C HIS A 155 3.36 -7.61 1.40
N ALA A 156 4.48 -7.32 0.73
CA ALA A 156 5.33 -6.19 1.09
C ALA A 156 4.59 -4.85 0.96
N LEU A 157 3.78 -4.66 -0.10
CA LEU A 157 2.95 -3.47 -0.28
C LEU A 157 1.84 -3.35 0.76
N LEU A 158 1.28 -4.47 1.23
CA LEU A 158 0.28 -4.48 2.31
C LEU A 158 0.92 -4.08 3.65
N VAL A 159 2.07 -4.65 3.99
CA VAL A 159 2.83 -4.26 5.19
C VAL A 159 3.20 -2.78 5.15
N LEU A 160 3.70 -2.31 4.01
CA LEU A 160 4.01 -0.90 3.79
C LEU A 160 2.75 -0.01 3.91
N TRP A 161 1.62 -0.45 3.37
CA TRP A 161 0.34 0.26 3.50
C TRP A 161 -0.09 0.40 4.96
N CYS A 162 0.00 -0.68 5.75
CA CYS A 162 -0.31 -0.64 7.17
C CYS A 162 0.61 0.34 7.93
N ALA A 163 1.90 0.39 7.58
CA ALA A 163 2.83 1.35 8.16
C ALA A 163 2.46 2.80 7.81
N VAL A 164 2.14 3.08 6.53
CA VAL A 164 1.69 4.41 6.08
C VAL A 164 0.36 4.81 6.74
N PHE A 165 -0.59 3.88 6.81
CA PHE A 165 -1.90 4.11 7.43
C PHE A 165 -1.75 4.41 8.93
N GLY A 166 -0.92 3.64 9.64
CA GLY A 166 -0.58 3.88 11.04
C GLY A 166 0.15 5.21 11.25
N LEU A 167 1.07 5.57 10.36
CA LEU A 167 1.76 6.85 10.40
C LEU A 167 0.81 8.03 10.24
N LEU A 168 -0.16 7.95 9.31
CA LEU A 168 -1.06 9.06 9.00
C LEU A 168 -2.20 9.25 10.00
N PHE A 169 -2.72 8.15 10.56
CA PHE A 169 -3.94 8.17 11.37
C PHE A 169 -3.79 7.58 12.78
N GLY A 170 -2.70 6.85 13.04
CA GLY A 170 -2.38 6.30 14.36
C GLY A 170 -1.43 7.19 15.19
N MET A 171 -0.64 8.05 14.54
CA MET A 171 0.24 9.00 15.22
C MET A 171 -0.55 10.26 15.63
N THR A 172 -1.00 10.31 16.89
CA THR A 172 -1.52 11.55 17.49
C THR A 172 -0.36 12.39 18.01
N PRO A 173 -0.48 13.74 18.09
CA PRO A 173 0.54 14.62 18.64
C PRO A 173 0.93 14.28 20.09
N GLU A 174 0.03 13.62 20.83
CA GLU A 174 0.30 13.16 22.19
C GLU A 174 1.22 11.93 22.19
N LEU A 175 0.96 10.95 21.32
CA LEU A 175 1.83 9.78 21.18
C LEU A 175 3.24 10.16 20.70
N VAL A 176 3.34 11.13 19.78
CA VAL A 176 4.65 11.64 19.34
C VAL A 176 5.37 12.34 20.49
N ARG A 177 4.67 13.14 21.29
CA ARG A 177 5.26 13.77 22.49
C ARG A 177 5.70 12.74 23.52
N ASP A 178 4.92 11.67 23.73
CA ASP A 178 5.28 10.59 24.65
C ASP A 178 6.51 9.80 24.18
N VAL A 179 6.62 9.52 22.87
CA VAL A 179 7.79 8.85 22.28
C VAL A 179 9.01 9.77 22.31
N CYS A 180 8.86 11.04 21.95
CA CYS A 180 9.94 12.03 22.03
C CYS A 180 10.41 12.24 23.47
N ALA A 181 9.49 12.27 24.44
CA ALA A 181 9.81 12.32 25.86
C ALA A 181 10.52 11.03 26.34
N ALA A 182 10.07 9.85 25.89
CA ALA A 182 10.72 8.58 26.22
C ALA A 182 12.14 8.44 25.62
N VAL A 183 12.40 9.10 24.49
CA VAL A 183 13.72 9.15 23.83
C VAL A 183 14.57 10.34 24.31
N GLY A 184 14.04 11.21 25.17
CA GLY A 184 14.76 12.34 25.76
C GLY A 184 14.92 13.56 24.84
N ILE A 185 14.13 13.65 23.77
CA ILE A 185 14.13 14.78 22.84
C ILE A 185 12.95 15.70 23.21
N THR A 186 13.24 16.83 23.84
CA THR A 186 12.22 17.85 24.13
C THR A 186 11.85 18.59 22.86
N VAL A 187 10.68 18.27 22.28
CA VAL A 187 10.07 19.05 21.20
C VAL A 187 9.31 20.20 21.87
N ARG A 188 9.78 21.44 21.65
CA ARG A 188 9.08 22.67 22.08
C ARG A 188 8.03 23.05 21.06
#